data_AF-J3EVJ8-F1
#
_entry.id   AF-J3EVJ8-F1
#
_cell.length_a   1.000
_cell.length_b   1.000
_cell.length_c   1.000
_cell.angle_alpha   90.00
_cell.angle_beta   90.00
_cell.angle_gamma   90.00
#
_symmetry.space_group_name_H-M   'P 1'
#
loop_
_entity.id
_entity.type
_entity.pdbx_description
1 polymer ?
#
loop_
_entity_poly.entity_id
_entity_poly.type
_entity_poly.pdbx_seq_one_letter_code
_entity_poly.pdbx_strand_id
1 'polypeptide(L)'
;MSDLYLSHPVRRIREDPVAGESVSLVVELDDDDDRPDELAATVTDLDGSVDRDLGFSAHLVVLPQPAVDDLCELDGVVRIETAETLSLGIEPEAADGVGDE
;
A
#
# COMPACT_ATOMS: atom_id res chain seq x y z
N MET A 1 -16.75 -11.88 8.22
CA MET A 1 -15.35 -12.24 7.91
C MET A 1 -15.20 -12.08 6.43
N SER A 2 -14.93 -10.85 5.99
CA SER A 2 -14.38 -10.66 4.65
C SER A 2 -12.98 -11.27 4.69
N ASP A 3 -12.73 -12.25 3.82
CA ASP A 3 -11.42 -12.87 3.69
C ASP A 3 -10.48 -11.83 3.08
N LEU A 4 -9.28 -11.65 3.65
CA LEU A 4 -8.28 -10.68 3.19
C LEU A 4 -8.00 -10.88 1.70
N TYR A 5 -8.30 -9.86 0.89
CA TYR A 5 -7.96 -9.88 -0.53
C TYR A 5 -6.49 -9.49 -0.73
N LEU A 6 -5.75 -10.35 -1.45
CA LEU A 6 -4.41 -10.04 -1.96
C LEU A 6 -4.42 -10.06 -3.48
N SER A 7 -3.93 -9.00 -4.12
CA SER A 7 -3.73 -9.04 -5.57
C SER A 7 -2.66 -10.07 -5.96
N HIS A 8 -2.67 -10.48 -7.23
CA HIS A 8 -1.69 -11.46 -7.73
C HIS A 8 -0.23 -11.02 -7.51
N PRO A 9 0.17 -9.75 -7.77
CA PRO A 9 1.52 -9.27 -7.43
C PRO A 9 1.87 -9.44 -5.94
N VAL A 10 0.96 -9.13 -5.02
CA VAL A 10 1.20 -9.24 -3.58
C VAL A 10 1.44 -10.69 -3.17
N ARG A 11 0.63 -11.63 -3.70
CA ARG A 11 0.84 -13.07 -3.48
C ARG A 11 2.22 -13.51 -3.94
N ARG A 12 2.63 -13.08 -5.14
CA ARG A 12 3.95 -13.39 -5.69
C ARG A 12 5.09 -12.85 -4.81
N ILE A 13 4.96 -11.63 -4.29
CA ILE A 13 5.96 -11.03 -3.40
C ILE A 13 6.07 -11.80 -2.09
N ARG A 14 4.96 -12.28 -1.52
CA ARG A 14 4.99 -13.16 -0.34
C ARG A 14 5.69 -14.50 -0.62
N GLU A 15 5.45 -15.07 -1.80
CA GLU A 15 6.05 -16.35 -2.18
C GLU A 15 7.57 -16.27 -2.44
N ASP A 16 8.04 -15.15 -3.01
CA ASP A 16 9.45 -14.95 -3.38
C ASP A 16 9.88 -13.48 -3.18
N PRO A 17 10.09 -13.05 -1.92
CA PRO A 17 10.44 -11.66 -1.62
C PRO A 17 11.89 -11.35 -1.99
N VAL A 18 12.14 -10.19 -2.60
CA VAL A 18 13.49 -9.73 -2.92
C VAL A 18 14.09 -8.97 -1.74
N ALA A 19 15.16 -9.51 -1.15
CA ALA A 19 15.87 -8.87 -0.06
C ALA A 19 16.47 -7.52 -0.49
N GLY A 20 16.22 -6.48 0.31
CA GLY A 20 16.71 -5.12 0.05
C GLY A 20 15.86 -4.31 -0.94
N GLU A 21 14.78 -4.88 -1.48
CA GLU A 21 13.79 -4.13 -2.25
C GLU A 21 12.59 -3.75 -1.39
N SER A 22 12.08 -2.54 -1.61
CA SER A 22 10.82 -2.06 -1.06
C SER A 22 9.69 -2.19 -2.07
N VAL A 23 8.44 -2.28 -1.59
CA VAL A 23 7.24 -2.25 -2.41
C VAL A 23 6.27 -1.20 -1.89
N SER A 24 5.61 -0.51 -2.80
CA SER A 24 4.47 0.37 -2.50
C SER A 24 3.17 -0.42 -2.62
N LEU A 25 2.39 -0.42 -1.54
CA LEU A 25 1.12 -1.14 -1.44
C LEU A 25 -0.01 -0.17 -1.12
N VAL A 26 -1.18 -0.44 -1.68
CA VAL A 26 -2.45 0.11 -1.20
C VAL A 26 -3.06 -0.91 -0.24
N VAL A 27 -3.31 -0.45 0.98
CA VAL A 27 -3.89 -1.22 2.08
C VAL A 27 -5.25 -0.62 2.40
N GLU A 28 -6.31 -1.42 2.29
CA GLU A 28 -7.68 -1.05 2.65
C GLU A 28 -8.01 -1.68 4.01
N LEU A 29 -8.46 -0.84 4.94
CA LEU A 29 -8.98 -1.25 6.24
C LEU A 29 -10.49 -1.49 6.18
N ASP A 30 -11.00 -2.30 7.10
CA ASP A 30 -12.43 -2.55 7.26
C ASP A 30 -13.13 -1.28 7.74
N ASP A 31 -14.15 -0.81 7.02
CA ASP A 31 -14.88 0.43 7.35
C ASP A 31 -15.56 0.39 8.74
N ASP A 32 -15.94 -0.79 9.23
CA ASP A 32 -16.57 -0.94 10.56
C ASP A 32 -15.53 -0.94 11.69
N ASP A 33 -14.24 -1.08 11.37
CA ASP A 33 -13.13 -1.22 12.33
C ASP A 33 -11.85 -0.49 11.84
N ASP A 34 -12.02 0.69 11.25
CA ASP A 34 -10.96 1.51 10.68
C ASP A 34 -10.00 2.02 11.78
N ARG A 35 -8.76 1.49 11.77
CA ARG A 35 -7.71 1.74 12.78
C ARG A 35 -6.40 2.20 12.11
N PRO A 36 -6.36 3.40 11.51
CA PRO A 36 -5.20 3.88 10.74
C PRO A 36 -3.94 4.07 11.59
N ASP A 37 -4.09 4.41 12.87
CA ASP A 37 -2.95 4.54 13.81
C ASP A 37 -2.26 3.18 14.08
N GLU A 38 -3.02 2.09 14.09
CA GLU A 38 -2.50 0.73 14.28
C GLU A 38 -1.80 0.21 13.03
N LEU A 39 -2.36 0.52 11.85
CA LEU A 39 -1.67 0.31 10.58
C LEU A 39 -0.32 1.05 10.56
N ALA A 40 -0.31 2.33 10.90
CA ALA A 40 0.91 3.13 10.90
C ALA A 40 1.98 2.61 11.88
N ALA A 41 1.57 2.19 13.08
CA ALA A 41 2.47 1.59 14.05
C ALA A 41 3.06 0.28 13.52
N THR A 42 2.22 -0.63 13.02
CA THR A 42 2.64 -1.92 12.46
C THR A 42 3.62 -1.75 11.32
N VAL A 43 3.30 -0.87 10.36
CA VAL A 43 4.16 -0.57 9.22
C VAL A 43 5.51 -0.01 9.67
N THR A 44 5.53 0.82 10.72
CA THR A 44 6.78 1.37 11.27
C THR A 44 7.64 0.28 11.91
N ASP A 45 7.04 -0.65 12.66
CA ASP A 45 7.72 -1.82 13.24
C ASP A 45 8.29 -2.76 12.17
N LEU A 46 7.71 -2.74 10.96
CA LEU A 46 8.15 -3.49 9.78
C LEU A 46 9.17 -2.74 8.90
N ASP A 47 9.84 -1.71 9.45
CA ASP A 47 10.79 -0.85 8.73
C ASP A 47 10.18 -0.15 7.49
N GLY A 48 8.86 0.12 7.52
CA GLY A 48 8.11 0.81 6.48
C GLY A 48 7.58 2.19 6.89
N SER A 49 6.81 2.81 6.00
CA SER A 49 6.08 4.06 6.23
C SER A 49 4.70 4.07 5.57
N VAL A 50 3.75 4.77 6.20
CA VAL A 50 2.51 5.19 5.54
C VAL A 50 2.78 6.51 4.83
N ASP A 51 2.81 6.49 3.51
CA ASP A 51 3.18 7.63 2.68
C ASP A 51 1.99 8.59 2.46
N ARG A 52 0.77 8.05 2.34
CA ARG A 52 -0.43 8.85 2.06
C ARG A 52 -1.70 8.17 2.51
N ASP A 53 -2.63 8.94 3.07
CA ASP A 53 -4.05 8.56 3.15
C ASP A 53 -4.71 8.79 1.78
N LEU A 54 -5.34 7.74 1.23
CA LEU A 54 -6.05 7.80 -0.05
C LEU A 54 -7.56 8.03 0.14
N GLY A 55 -8.04 8.04 1.39
CA GLY A 55 -9.45 8.08 1.73
C GLY A 55 -10.15 6.74 1.48
N PHE A 56 -11.42 6.63 1.87
CA PHE A 56 -12.21 5.39 1.81
C PHE A 56 -11.49 4.21 2.48
N SER A 57 -10.91 4.48 3.67
CA SER A 57 -10.22 3.47 4.48
C SER A 57 -8.96 2.90 3.78
N ALA A 58 -8.49 3.53 2.70
CA ALA A 58 -7.34 3.09 1.91
C ALA A 58 -6.09 3.96 2.15
N HIS A 59 -4.95 3.30 2.27
CA HIS A 59 -3.67 3.90 2.64
C HIS A 59 -2.57 3.45 1.70
N LEU A 60 -1.72 4.37 1.25
CA LEU A 60 -0.49 4.06 0.53
C LEU A 60 0.63 3.81 1.55
N VAL A 61 1.17 2.60 1.50
CA VAL A 61 2.20 2.11 2.40
C VAL A 61 3.44 1.72 1.60
N VAL A 62 4.63 1.98 2.13
CA VAL A 62 5.89 1.49 1.57
C VAL A 62 6.60 0.67 2.64
N LEU A 63 7.02 -0.55 2.31
CA LEU A 63 7.78 -1.40 3.22
C LEU A 63 8.71 -2.37 2.46
N PRO A 64 9.69 -2.98 3.13
CA PRO A 64 10.53 -4.03 2.55
C PRO A 64 9.68 -5.21 2.07
N GLN A 65 9.97 -5.77 0.88
CA GLN A 65 9.28 -6.96 0.36
C GLN A 65 9.24 -8.14 1.34
N PRO A 66 10.31 -8.44 2.11
CA PRO A 66 10.27 -9.51 3.10
C PRO A 66 9.24 -9.33 4.22
N ALA A 67 8.84 -8.10 4.52
CA ALA A 67 7.87 -7.78 5.59
C ALA A 67 6.40 -7.78 5.11
N VAL A 68 6.16 -8.07 3.83
CA VAL A 68 4.79 -8.16 3.27
C VAL A 68 4.01 -9.32 3.90
N ASP A 69 4.69 -10.40 4.28
CA ASP A 69 4.04 -11.53 4.95
C ASP A 69 3.46 -11.11 6.30
N ASP A 70 4.26 -10.45 7.14
CA ASP A 70 3.86 -9.94 8.44
C ASP A 70 2.74 -8.88 8.33
N LEU A 71 2.80 -7.99 7.33
CA LEU A 71 1.71 -7.03 7.09
C LEU A 71 0.37 -7.72 6.80
N CYS A 72 0.38 -8.89 6.14
CA CYS A 72 -0.84 -9.65 5.84
C CYS A 72 -1.45 -10.32 7.08
N GLU A 73 -0.75 -10.33 8.21
CA GLU A 73 -1.28 -10.83 9.49
C GLU A 73 -1.99 -9.75 10.30
N LEU A 74 -1.95 -8.48 9.85
CA LEU A 74 -2.63 -7.37 10.52
C LEU A 74 -4.15 -7.53 10.45
N ASP A 75 -4.78 -7.57 11.63
CA ASP A 75 -6.23 -7.57 11.78
C ASP A 75 -6.85 -6.26 11.25
N GLY A 76 -8.08 -6.35 10.75
CA GLY A 76 -8.80 -5.18 10.23
C GLY A 76 -8.39 -4.76 8.82
N VAL A 77 -7.45 -5.46 8.17
CA VAL A 77 -7.14 -5.26 6.74
C VAL A 77 -8.06 -6.14 5.89
N VAL A 78 -8.68 -5.55 4.87
CA VAL A 78 -9.59 -6.25 3.94
C VAL A 78 -9.00 -6.43 2.55
N ARG A 79 -8.04 -5.59 2.16
CA ARG A 79 -7.43 -5.60 0.82
C ARG A 79 -5.98 -5.12 0.85
N ILE A 80 -5.10 -5.81 0.14
CA ILE A 80 -3.72 -5.37 -0.13
C ILE A 80 -3.41 -5.56 -1.62
N GLU A 81 -2.93 -4.49 -2.26
CA GLU A 81 -2.52 -4.48 -3.67
C GLU A 81 -1.23 -3.69 -3.87
N THR A 82 -0.46 -4.00 -4.91
CA THR A 82 0.66 -3.13 -5.33
C THR A 82 0.16 -1.83 -5.93
N ALA A 83 0.73 -0.70 -5.52
CA ALA A 83 0.40 0.63 -6.05
C ALA A 83 0.67 0.76 -7.57
N GLU A 84 1.62 0.00 -8.12
CA GLU A 84 1.91 -0.03 -9.58
C GLU A 84 0.72 -0.52 -10.42
N THR A 85 -0.17 -1.35 -9.86
CA THR A 85 -1.42 -1.76 -10.54
C THR A 85 -2.43 -0.62 -10.61
N LEU A 86 -2.29 0.37 -9.73
CA LEU A 86 -3.09 1.60 -9.68
C LEU A 86 -2.38 2.76 -10.41
N SER A 87 -1.78 2.50 -11.57
CA SER A 87 -1.77 3.50 -12.65
C SER A 87 -3.22 3.77 -13.10
N LEU A 88 -4.06 4.28 -12.18
CA LEU A 88 -5.07 5.27 -12.52
C LEU A 88 -4.28 6.35 -13.24
N GLY A 89 -4.44 6.43 -14.57
CA GLY A 89 -3.63 7.23 -15.48
C GLY A 89 -3.60 8.73 -15.14
N ILE A 90 -2.85 9.07 -14.10
CA ILE A 90 -2.38 10.40 -13.79
C ILE A 90 -0.92 10.35 -14.17
N GLU A 91 -0.69 10.49 -15.47
CA GLU A 91 0.58 10.98 -15.96
C GLU A 91 0.85 12.29 -15.19
N PRO A 92 2.07 12.54 -14.69
CA PRO A 92 2.39 13.86 -14.18
C PRO A 92 2.14 14.82 -15.34
N GLU A 93 1.13 15.69 -15.22
CA GLU A 93 0.92 16.77 -16.17
C GLU A 93 2.25 17.52 -16.23
N ALA A 94 2.99 17.31 -17.32
CA ALA A 94 4.14 18.11 -17.65
C ALA A 94 3.62 19.54 -17.65
N ALA A 95 4.14 20.35 -16.73
CA ALA A 95 3.83 21.77 -16.68
C ALA A 95 4.24 22.40 -18.02
N ASP A 96 3.29 22.50 -18.93
CA ASP A 96 3.43 23.24 -20.18
C ASP A 96 3.40 24.72 -19.80
N GLY A 97 4.58 25.24 -19.46
CA GLY A 97 4.79 26.65 -19.26
C GLY A 97 4.73 27.37 -20.61
N VAL A 98 3.52 27.75 -21.04
CA VAL A 98 3.32 28.72 -22.11
C VAL A 98 2.86 30.03 -21.47
N GLY A 99 3.82 30.95 -21.35
CA GLY A 99 3.61 32.35 -21.00
C GLY A 99 4.41 33.22 -21.97
N ASP A 100 3.66 33.89 -22.83
CA ASP A 100 4.00 34.77 -23.94
C ASP A 100 4.63 36.11 -23.47
N GLU A 101 5.71 36.56 -24.12
CA GLU A 101 6.07 37.98 -24.30
C GLU A 101 6.67 38.20 -25.70
#